data_AF-A0A523XC93-F1
#
_entry.id   AF-A0A523XC93-F1
#
_cell.length_a   1.000
_cell.length_b   1.000
_cell.length_c   1.000
_cell.angle_alpha   90.00
_cell.angle_beta   90.00
_cell.angle_gamma   90.00
#
_symmetry.space_group_name_H-M   'P 1'
#
loop_
_entity.id
_entity.type
_entity.pdbx_description
1 polymer ?
#
loop_
_entity_poly.entity_id
_entity_poly.type
_entity_poly.pdbx_seq_one_letter_code
_entity_poly.pdbx_strand_id
1 'polypeptide(L)'
;MPLKEKTRVRNKYRPELGSGEVFRVCEEGGKYIIDVVFEKEGKRILETFPEEYLEAIDDIFQKYVKGISDKPIDFFLKQLAYQFPLENSGGELSNSKTDLLPHQILLTHKVVESRRRKYLIADEVGLGKTIETGMIVRELNALKAAERILIICP
;
A
#
# COMPACT_ATOMS: atom_id res chain seq x y z
N MET A 1 -1.95 13.86 30.27
CA MET A 1 -0.68 13.27 30.72
C MET A 1 0.16 13.15 29.47
N PRO A 2 1.35 13.77 29.41
CA PRO A 2 2.11 13.82 28.17
C PRO A 2 2.44 12.41 27.69
N LEU A 3 2.35 12.20 26.39
CA LEU A 3 2.81 10.96 25.74
C LEU A 3 4.28 10.72 26.11
N LYS A 4 4.64 9.47 26.41
CA LYS A 4 6.02 9.11 26.77
C LYS A 4 6.83 8.78 25.51
N GLU A 5 8.14 9.00 25.57
CA GLU A 5 9.07 8.49 24.56
C GLU A 5 8.89 6.97 24.38
N LYS A 6 9.03 6.49 23.15
CA LYS A 6 8.78 5.09 22.72
C LYS A 6 7.33 4.62 22.77
N THR A 7 6.38 5.52 23.02
CA THR A 7 4.95 5.18 22.90
C THR A 7 4.58 5.07 21.43
N ARG A 8 3.83 4.03 21.05
CA ARG A 8 3.24 3.94 19.72
C ARG A 8 2.04 4.88 19.63
N VAL A 9 1.99 5.67 18.56
CA VAL A 9 0.94 6.64 18.30
C VAL A 9 0.44 6.55 16.87
N ARG A 10 -0.77 7.02 16.64
CA ARG A 10 -1.33 7.22 15.30
C ARG A 10 -1.84 8.65 15.20
N ASN A 11 -1.71 9.23 14.00
CA ASN A 11 -2.29 10.52 13.72
C ASN A 11 -3.79 10.38 13.39
N LYS A 12 -4.65 11.17 14.07
CA LYS A 12 -6.11 11.15 13.88
C LYS A 12 -6.54 11.69 12.51
N TYR A 13 -5.81 12.66 11.97
CA TYR A 13 -6.16 13.37 10.74
C TYR A 13 -5.43 12.82 9.52
N ARG A 14 -4.34 12.05 9.73
CA ARG A 14 -3.52 11.45 8.67
C ARG A 14 -3.40 9.93 8.86
N PRO A 15 -4.49 9.15 8.69
CA PRO A 15 -4.45 7.70 8.84
C PRO A 15 -3.51 7.02 7.82
N GLU A 16 -3.19 7.68 6.71
CA GLU A 16 -2.28 7.19 5.67
C GLU A 16 -0.81 7.02 6.13
N LEU A 17 -0.43 7.64 7.25
CA LEU A 17 0.90 7.49 7.86
C LEU A 17 1.03 6.19 8.66
N GLY A 18 -0.10 5.56 9.02
CA GLY A 18 -0.12 4.36 9.84
C GLY A 18 0.20 4.63 11.31
N SER A 19 0.95 3.71 11.93
CA SER A 19 1.44 3.84 13.31
C SER A 19 2.89 4.30 13.33
N GLY A 20 3.23 5.22 14.24
CA GLY A 20 4.58 5.70 14.47
C GLY A 20 5.00 5.55 15.93
N GLU A 21 6.28 5.73 16.20
CA GLU A 21 6.85 5.73 17.55
C GLU A 21 7.27 7.15 17.94
N VAL A 22 6.89 7.56 19.16
CA VAL A 22 7.30 8.86 19.71
C VAL A 22 8.81 8.86 19.92
N PHE A 23 9.51 9.70 19.18
CA PHE A 23 10.95 9.87 19.27
C PHE A 23 11.32 10.92 20.31
N ARG A 24 10.59 12.05 20.34
CA ARG A 24 10.88 13.17 21.24
C ARG A 24 9.61 13.93 21.59
N VAL A 25 9.56 14.45 22.81
CA VAL A 25 8.51 15.36 23.28
C VAL A 25 9.15 16.68 23.69
N CYS A 26 8.68 17.78 23.11
CA CYS A 26 9.12 19.14 23.36
C CYS A 26 7.95 19.96 23.92
N GLU A 27 8.20 20.79 24.92
CA GLU A 27 7.21 21.73 25.46
C GLU A 27 7.58 23.15 25.02
N GLU A 28 6.75 23.79 24.21
CA GLU A 28 6.91 25.19 23.79
C GLU A 28 5.65 25.98 24.14
N GLY A 29 5.79 26.98 25.02
CA GLY A 29 4.69 27.90 25.36
C GLY A 29 3.46 27.23 25.98
N GLY A 30 3.64 26.14 26.73
CA GLY A 30 2.55 25.37 27.34
C GLY A 30 1.83 24.42 26.38
N LYS A 31 2.36 24.20 25.17
CA LYS A 31 1.90 23.20 24.21
C LYS A 31 2.95 22.11 24.04
N TYR A 32 2.50 20.85 24.01
CA TYR A 32 3.36 19.70 23.72
C TYR A 32 3.43 19.45 22.22
N ILE A 33 4.64 19.51 21.70
CA ILE A 33 5.01 19.19 20.32
C ILE A 33 5.76 17.86 20.34
N ILE A 34 5.34 16.93 19.50
CA ILE A 34 5.81 15.54 19.55
C ILE A 34 6.38 15.16 18.20
N ASP A 35 7.64 14.75 18.19
CA ASP A 35 8.31 14.19 17.03
C ASP A 35 8.02 12.69 16.98
N VAL A 36 7.44 12.24 15.88
CA VAL A 36 7.02 10.86 15.68
C VAL A 36 7.72 10.29 14.44
N VAL A 37 8.31 9.11 14.60
CA VAL A 37 8.89 8.35 13.50
C VAL A 37 7.86 7.35 12.98
N PHE A 38 7.42 7.54 11.75
CA PHE A 38 6.57 6.60 11.01
C PHE A 38 7.42 5.71 10.10
N GLU A 39 7.04 4.44 9.99
CA GLU A 39 7.66 3.50 9.06
C GLU A 39 6.66 3.15 7.95
N LYS A 40 6.97 3.56 6.71
CA LYS A 40 6.10 3.35 5.55
C LYS A 40 6.91 2.91 4.35
N GLU A 41 6.53 1.79 3.74
CA GLU A 41 7.22 1.22 2.56
C GLU A 41 8.75 1.08 2.76
N GLY A 42 9.20 0.72 3.98
CA GLY A 42 10.61 0.58 4.33
C GLY A 42 11.38 1.89 4.52
N LYS A 43 10.71 3.05 4.45
CA LYS A 43 11.30 4.37 4.73
C LYS A 43 10.85 4.86 6.10
N ARG A 44 11.79 5.44 6.86
CA ARG A 44 11.51 6.13 8.12
C ARG A 44 11.25 7.61 7.85
N ILE A 45 10.09 8.09 8.27
CA ILE A 45 9.64 9.48 8.09
C ILE A 45 9.51 10.09 9.49
N LEU A 46 10.24 11.17 9.75
CA LEU A 46 10.12 11.94 10.97
C LEU A 46 9.17 13.11 10.72
N GLU A 47 8.02 13.13 11.39
CA GLU A 47 7.08 14.24 11.35
C GLU A 47 6.74 14.73 12.75
N THR A 48 6.58 16.03 12.87
CA THR A 48 6.29 16.72 14.13
C THR A 48 4.81 17.08 14.19
N PHE A 49 4.14 16.68 15.26
CA PHE A 49 2.72 16.92 15.45
C PHE A 49 2.41 17.51 16.84
N PRO A 50 1.36 18.35 16.95
CA PRO A 50 0.79 18.67 18.24
C PRO A 50 0.24 17.40 18.92
N GLU A 51 0.31 17.33 20.25
CA GLU A 51 -0.23 16.20 21.04
C GLU A 51 -1.71 15.90 20.71
N GLU A 52 -2.52 16.94 20.46
CA GLU A 52 -3.95 16.82 20.13
C GLU A 52 -4.23 15.91 18.92
N TYR A 53 -3.28 15.85 17.98
CA TYR A 53 -3.42 15.14 16.71
C TYR A 53 -3.01 13.68 16.83
N LEU A 54 -2.37 13.32 17.94
CA LEU A 54 -1.87 11.98 18.20
C LEU A 54 -2.82 11.22 19.14
N GLU A 55 -2.96 9.94 18.86
CA GLU A 55 -3.68 8.99 19.70
C GLU A 55 -2.71 7.87 20.07
N ALA A 56 -2.54 7.60 21.38
CA ALA A 56 -1.74 6.48 21.84
C ALA A 56 -2.41 5.16 21.44
N ILE A 57 -1.61 4.24 20.89
CA ILE A 57 -2.05 2.89 20.57
C ILE A 57 -1.29 1.94 21.48
N ASP A 58 -2.05 1.10 22.19
CA ASP A 58 -1.49 0.02 22.98
C ASP A 58 -0.88 -1.06 22.08
N ASP A 59 0.31 -1.53 22.47
CA ASP A 59 0.90 -2.71 21.86
C ASP A 59 0.12 -3.99 22.21
N ILE A 60 0.32 -5.06 21.43
CA ILE A 60 -0.39 -6.35 21.60
C ILE A 60 -0.21 -6.88 23.03
N PHE A 61 1.00 -6.81 23.58
CA PHE A 61 1.25 -7.23 24.97
C PHE A 61 0.55 -6.33 25.99
N GLN A 62 0.46 -5.03 25.74
CA GLN A 62 -0.23 -4.09 26.61
C GLN A 62 -1.74 -4.33 26.60
N LYS A 63 -2.33 -4.56 25.42
CA LYS A 63 -3.73 -4.95 25.28
C LYS A 63 -4.04 -6.25 26.02
N TYR A 64 -3.17 -7.25 25.89
CA TYR A 64 -3.30 -8.53 26.58
C TYR A 64 -3.31 -8.38 28.10
N VAL A 65 -2.36 -7.61 28.66
CA VAL A 65 -2.30 -7.33 30.11
C VAL A 65 -3.54 -6.59 30.59
N LYS A 66 -4.11 -5.70 29.78
CA LYS A 66 -5.37 -4.99 30.07
C LYS A 66 -6.62 -5.88 29.90
N GLY A 67 -6.49 -7.12 29.44
CA GLY A 67 -7.61 -8.01 29.14
C GLY A 67 -8.44 -7.56 27.92
N ILE A 68 -7.90 -6.65 27.10
CA ILE A 68 -8.56 -6.17 25.89
C ILE A 68 -8.26 -7.16 24.77
N SER A 69 -9.29 -7.86 24.29
CA SER A 69 -9.19 -8.74 23.13
C SER A 69 -10.11 -8.27 22.01
N ASP A 70 -9.60 -8.31 20.78
CA ASP A 70 -10.42 -8.08 19.59
C ASP A 70 -11.30 -9.32 19.32
N LYS A 71 -12.37 -9.17 18.54
CA LYS A 71 -13.22 -10.32 18.18
C LYS A 71 -12.41 -11.32 17.33
N PRO A 72 -12.53 -12.65 17.58
CA PRO A 72 -11.80 -13.66 16.82
C PRO A 72 -11.99 -13.56 15.31
N ILE A 73 -13.21 -13.21 14.86
CA ILE A 73 -13.52 -13.04 13.44
C ILE A 73 -12.76 -11.87 12.81
N ASP A 74 -12.60 -10.75 13.54
CA ASP A 74 -11.90 -9.57 13.04
C ASP A 74 -10.41 -9.85 12.89
N PHE A 75 -9.84 -10.63 13.82
CA PHE A 75 -8.46 -11.12 13.71
C PHE A 75 -8.28 -12.02 12.49
N PHE A 76 -9.16 -13.01 12.31
CA PHE A 76 -9.13 -13.92 11.17
C PHE A 76 -9.26 -13.18 9.83
N LEU A 77 -10.18 -12.23 9.73
CA LEU A 77 -10.37 -11.42 8.53
C LEU A 77 -9.15 -10.54 8.23
N LYS A 78 -8.52 -9.93 9.25
CA LYS A 78 -7.27 -9.17 9.08
C LYS A 78 -6.13 -10.07 8.60
N GLN A 79 -6.02 -11.28 9.14
CA GLN A 79 -5.01 -12.24 8.74
C GLN A 79 -5.19 -12.64 7.27
N LEU A 80 -6.41 -12.99 6.86
CA LEU A 80 -6.72 -13.29 5.45
C LEU A 80 -6.42 -12.09 4.54
N ALA A 81 -6.86 -10.89 4.94
CA ALA A 81 -6.58 -9.66 4.18
C ALA A 81 -5.08 -9.39 4.00
N TYR A 82 -4.24 -9.79 4.96
CA TYR A 82 -2.79 -9.68 4.86
C TYR A 82 -2.17 -10.78 3.98
N GLN A 83 -2.77 -11.97 3.95
CA GLN A 83 -2.32 -13.09 3.12
C GLN A 83 -2.66 -12.90 1.64
N PHE A 84 -3.83 -12.34 1.32
CA PHE A 84 -4.28 -12.18 -0.07
C PHE A 84 -3.28 -11.45 -0.99
N PRO A 85 -2.66 -10.32 -0.59
CA PRO A 85 -1.65 -9.65 -1.43
C PRO A 85 -0.39 -10.49 -1.66
N LEU A 86 -0.01 -11.34 -0.70
CA LEU A 86 1.17 -12.21 -0.80
C LEU A 86 0.90 -13.40 -1.74
N GLU A 87 -0.31 -13.95 -1.67
CA GLU A 87 -0.75 -15.06 -2.53
C GLU A 87 -1.09 -14.60 -3.95
N ASN A 88 -1.37 -13.31 -4.17
CA ASN A 88 -1.65 -12.74 -5.49
C ASN A 88 -0.40 -12.51 -6.36
N SER A 89 0.61 -13.39 -6.25
CA SER A 89 1.87 -13.28 -7.00
C SER A 89 1.68 -13.38 -8.53
N GLY A 90 0.55 -13.93 -8.99
CA GLY A 90 0.22 -14.09 -10.42
C GLY A 90 -0.82 -13.12 -10.99
N GLY A 91 -1.29 -12.14 -10.21
CA GLY A 91 -2.31 -11.19 -10.67
C GLY A 91 -3.71 -11.80 -10.86
N GLU A 92 -3.98 -12.98 -10.32
CA GLU A 92 -5.24 -13.72 -10.46
C GLU A 92 -6.44 -13.01 -9.80
N LEU A 93 -6.20 -12.14 -8.82
CA LEU A 93 -7.22 -11.25 -8.23
C LEU A 93 -7.38 -9.91 -8.98
N SER A 94 -6.76 -9.77 -10.16
CA SER A 94 -7.09 -8.72 -11.10
C SER A 94 -8.54 -8.91 -11.53
N ASN A 95 -9.42 -8.04 -11.04
CA ASN A 95 -10.80 -7.88 -11.50
C ASN A 95 -10.84 -7.47 -13.00
N SER A 96 -10.38 -8.30 -13.92
CA SER A 96 -10.55 -8.15 -15.37
C SER A 96 -11.77 -8.95 -15.77
N LYS A 97 -12.84 -8.24 -16.17
CA LYS A 97 -14.10 -8.78 -16.71
C LYS A 97 -13.94 -9.45 -18.09
N THR A 98 -12.76 -9.96 -18.42
CA THR A 98 -12.42 -10.43 -19.77
C THR A 98 -11.78 -11.80 -19.64
N ASP A 99 -12.30 -12.80 -20.35
CA ASP A 99 -11.66 -14.10 -20.49
C ASP A 99 -10.32 -13.88 -21.20
N LEU A 100 -9.24 -13.81 -20.43
CA LEU A 100 -7.91 -13.55 -20.92
C LEU A 100 -7.39 -14.78 -21.66
N LEU A 101 -7.04 -14.64 -22.92
CA LEU A 101 -6.44 -15.74 -23.68
C LEU A 101 -4.99 -15.95 -23.23
N PRO A 102 -4.48 -17.19 -23.17
CA PRO A 102 -3.13 -17.48 -22.68
C PRO A 102 -2.00 -16.70 -23.37
N HIS A 103 -2.15 -16.39 -24.66
CA HIS A 103 -1.16 -15.60 -25.40
C HIS A 103 -1.13 -14.12 -24.96
N GLN A 104 -2.27 -13.54 -24.58
CA GLN A 104 -2.39 -12.15 -24.13
C GLN A 104 -1.73 -11.96 -22.75
N ILE A 105 -1.85 -12.98 -21.89
CA ILE A 105 -1.18 -13.03 -20.58
C ILE A 105 0.34 -13.11 -20.78
N LEU A 106 0.81 -14.02 -21.64
CA LEU A 106 2.25 -14.21 -21.90
C LEU A 106 2.90 -12.95 -22.49
N LEU A 107 2.21 -12.26 -23.42
CA LEU A 107 2.67 -10.99 -23.98
C LEU A 107 2.80 -9.93 -22.88
N THR A 108 1.76 -9.77 -22.06
CA THR A 108 1.72 -8.78 -20.97
C THR A 108 2.88 -8.99 -20.00
N HIS A 109 3.09 -10.23 -19.54
CA HIS A 109 4.19 -10.59 -18.65
C HIS A 109 5.56 -10.26 -19.25
N LYS A 110 5.79 -10.64 -20.52
CA LYS A 110 7.06 -10.34 -21.22
C LYS A 110 7.34 -8.85 -21.32
N VAL A 111 6.33 -8.03 -21.61
CA VAL A 111 6.50 -6.57 -21.75
C VAL A 111 6.77 -5.92 -20.39
N VAL A 112 6.11 -6.37 -19.33
CA VAL A 112 6.22 -5.81 -17.99
C VAL A 112 7.57 -6.11 -17.35
N GLU A 113 8.03 -7.36 -17.43
CA GLU A 113 9.33 -7.81 -16.88
C GLU A 113 10.54 -7.25 -17.64
N SER A 114 10.34 -6.82 -18.88
CA SER A 114 11.46 -6.40 -19.71
C SER A 114 12.04 -5.07 -19.27
N ARG A 115 13.36 -5.06 -19.05
CA ARG A 115 14.13 -3.88 -18.66
C ARG A 115 14.03 -2.72 -19.66
N ARG A 116 13.81 -3.03 -20.94
CA ARG A 116 13.60 -2.04 -22.01
C ARG A 116 12.28 -2.32 -22.72
N ARG A 117 11.28 -1.49 -22.43
CA ARG A 117 9.89 -1.67 -22.87
C ARG A 117 9.61 -1.00 -24.23
N LYS A 118 10.31 -1.45 -25.29
CA LYS A 118 10.10 -0.98 -26.68
C LYS A 118 9.58 -2.14 -27.52
N TYR A 119 8.26 -2.23 -27.67
CA TYR A 119 7.60 -3.34 -28.34
C TYR A 119 6.75 -2.87 -29.51
N LEU A 120 6.65 -3.72 -30.53
CA LEU A 120 5.69 -3.61 -31.62
C LEU A 120 4.78 -4.85 -31.53
N ILE A 121 3.48 -4.63 -31.29
CA ILE A 121 2.48 -5.70 -31.23
C ILE A 121 1.89 -5.88 -32.63
N ALA A 122 2.27 -6.96 -33.31
CA ALA A 122 2.05 -7.16 -34.74
C ALA A 122 1.14 -8.36 -35.07
N ASP A 123 0.22 -8.73 -34.17
CA ASP A 123 -0.74 -9.83 -34.41
C ASP A 123 -1.73 -9.56 -35.55
N GLU A 124 -2.56 -10.54 -35.90
CA GLU A 124 -3.62 -10.37 -36.88
C GLU A 124 -4.72 -9.39 -36.43
N VAL A 125 -5.48 -8.88 -37.41
CA VAL A 125 -6.61 -7.98 -37.14
C VAL A 125 -7.70 -8.76 -36.41
N GLY A 126 -8.17 -8.25 -35.28
CA GLY A 126 -9.23 -8.89 -34.48
C GLY A 126 -8.75 -9.78 -33.32
N LEU A 127 -7.44 -10.02 -33.16
CA LEU A 127 -6.89 -10.83 -32.06
C LEU A 127 -6.80 -10.10 -30.70
N GLY A 128 -7.31 -8.87 -30.63
CA GLY A 128 -7.43 -8.17 -29.36
C GLY A 128 -6.20 -7.34 -28.96
N LYS A 129 -5.42 -6.80 -29.91
CA LYS A 129 -4.29 -5.88 -29.62
C LYS A 129 -4.63 -4.72 -28.67
N THR A 130 -5.85 -4.20 -28.78
CA THR A 130 -6.35 -3.14 -27.87
C THR A 130 -6.54 -3.67 -26.45
N ILE A 131 -7.04 -4.89 -26.31
CA ILE A 131 -7.19 -5.58 -25.02
C ILE A 131 -5.81 -5.83 -24.42
N GLU A 132 -4.88 -6.36 -25.20
CA GLU A 132 -3.48 -6.58 -24.79
C GLU A 132 -2.79 -5.29 -24.34
N THR A 133 -2.94 -4.21 -25.10
CA THR A 133 -2.40 -2.89 -24.72
C THR A 133 -3.02 -2.41 -23.40
N GLY A 134 -4.32 -2.60 -23.21
CA GLY A 134 -5.02 -2.29 -21.96
C GLY A 134 -4.51 -3.12 -20.77
N MET A 135 -4.22 -4.40 -20.98
CA MET A 135 -3.64 -5.28 -19.95
C MET A 135 -2.23 -4.81 -19.55
N ILE A 136 -1.38 -4.49 -20.53
CA ILE A 136 -0.03 -3.96 -20.28
C ILE A 136 -0.11 -2.67 -19.47
N VAL A 137 -0.99 -1.74 -19.84
CA VAL A 137 -1.20 -0.48 -19.12
C VAL A 137 -1.66 -0.73 -17.69
N ARG A 138 -2.64 -1.61 -17.49
CA ARG A 138 -3.17 -1.96 -16.17
C ARG A 138 -2.09 -2.54 -15.28
N GLU A 139 -1.30 -3.47 -15.78
CA GLU A 139 -0.25 -4.15 -15.03
C GLU A 139 0.89 -3.19 -14.67
N LEU A 140 1.31 -2.34 -15.60
CA LEU A 140 2.30 -1.29 -15.33
C LEU A 140 1.83 -0.30 -14.26
N ASN A 141 0.54 0.02 -14.21
CA ASN A 141 -0.02 0.87 -13.17
C ASN A 141 -0.10 0.15 -11.82
N ALA A 142 -0.50 -1.14 -11.81
CA ALA A 142 -0.55 -1.96 -10.60
C ALA A 142 0.82 -2.10 -9.93
N LEU A 143 1.88 -2.23 -10.73
CA LEU A 143 3.26 -2.28 -10.27
C LEU A 143 3.87 -0.90 -9.97
N LYS A 144 3.10 0.19 -10.06
CA LYS A 144 3.57 1.59 -9.98
C LYS A 144 4.77 1.88 -10.91
N ALA A 145 4.86 1.16 -12.02
CA ALA A 145 5.96 1.23 -12.98
C ALA A 145 5.72 2.26 -14.10
N ALA A 146 4.50 2.79 -14.21
CA ALA A 146 4.12 3.87 -15.10
C ALA A 146 3.15 4.84 -14.40
N GLU A 147 3.55 6.10 -14.22
CA GLU A 147 2.72 7.14 -13.61
C GLU A 147 1.93 7.96 -14.63
N ARG A 148 2.42 8.03 -15.88
CA ARG A 148 1.82 8.79 -16.98
C ARG A 148 1.86 7.98 -18.24
N ILE A 149 0.72 7.91 -18.93
CA ILE A 149 0.53 7.08 -20.13
C ILE A 149 -0.01 7.98 -21.23
N LEU A 150 0.65 7.96 -22.38
CA LEU A 150 0.21 8.66 -23.58
C LEU A 150 -0.26 7.62 -24.61
N ILE A 151 -1.51 7.73 -25.03
CA ILE A 151 -2.09 6.94 -26.12
C ILE A 151 -2.32 7.90 -27.28
N ILE A 152 -1.72 7.60 -28.43
CA ILE A 152 -1.96 8.33 -29.68
C ILE A 152 -2.77 7.41 -30.58
N CYS A 153 -3.99 7.80 -30.90
CA CYS A 153 -4.86 7.11 -31.84
C CYS A 153 -5.18 8.04 -33.03
N PRO A 154 -5.52 7.49 -34.21
CA PRO A 154 -6.01 8.28 -35.35
C PRO A 154 -7.30 9.04 -35.04
#